data_AF-A0A961NE22-F1
#
_entry.id   AF-A0A961NE22-F1
#
_cell.length_a   1.000
_cell.length_b   1.000
_cell.length_c   1.000
_cell.angle_alpha   90.00
_cell.angle_beta   90.00
_cell.angle_gamma   90.00
#
_symmetry.space_group_name_H-M   'P 1'
#
loop_
_entity.id
_entity.type
_entity.pdbx_description
1 polymer ?
#
loop_
_entity_poly.entity_id
_entity_poly.type
_entity_poly.pdbx_seq_one_letter_code
_entity_poly.pdbx_strand_id
1 'polypeptide(L)'
;MIKALASMKTQEAVWLATEAGNTRSKKSASQWFSGKARAAGLAPGRTSHGLRKSRMILHAENGASSKQIAAWSGHETLKGIERYVRSADRRRLLTPSVLETGKFL
;
A
#
# COMPACT_ATOMS: atom_id res chain seq x y z
N MET A 1 -20.41 -24.90 -5.49
CA MET A 1 -19.94 -23.49 -5.46
C MET A 1 -21.10 -22.50 -5.68
N ILE A 2 -21.90 -22.63 -6.76
CA ILE A 2 -23.01 -21.70 -7.09
C ILE A 2 -24.15 -21.69 -6.05
N LYS A 3 -24.53 -22.84 -5.47
CA LYS A 3 -25.59 -22.91 -4.45
C LYS A 3 -25.24 -22.26 -3.10
N ALA A 4 -23.95 -22.19 -2.74
CA ALA A 4 -23.51 -21.60 -1.48
C ALA A 4 -23.58 -20.06 -1.49
N LEU A 5 -23.42 -19.45 -2.66
CA LEU A 5 -23.53 -17.99 -2.84
C LEU A 5 -24.99 -17.52 -2.76
N ALA A 6 -25.94 -18.33 -3.23
CA ALA A 6 -27.37 -18.00 -3.23
C ALA A 6 -28.03 -18.01 -1.83
N SER A 7 -27.46 -18.72 -0.86
CA SER A 7 -27.95 -18.77 0.52
C SER A 7 -27.37 -17.67 1.42
N MET A 8 -26.39 -16.91 0.93
CA MET A 8 -25.87 -15.77 1.66
C MET A 8 -26.91 -14.66 1.59
N LYS A 9 -27.52 -14.28 2.73
CA LYS A 9 -28.28 -13.03 2.81
C LYS A 9 -27.40 -11.95 2.20
N THR A 10 -27.93 -11.22 1.24
CA THR A 10 -27.35 -10.02 0.63
C THR A 10 -27.19 -8.91 1.66
N GLN A 11 -26.50 -9.17 2.76
CA GLN A 11 -25.85 -8.11 3.51
C GLN A 11 -24.64 -7.78 2.67
N GLU A 12 -24.71 -6.60 2.06
CA GLU A 12 -23.69 -5.95 1.25
C GLU A 12 -22.29 -6.42 1.65
N ALA A 13 -21.48 -6.87 0.69
CA ALA A 13 -20.19 -7.54 0.92
C ALA A 13 -19.15 -6.65 1.62
N VAL A 14 -19.32 -6.39 2.92
CA VAL A 14 -18.40 -5.63 3.75
C VAL A 14 -17.35 -6.58 4.29
N TRP A 15 -16.19 -6.62 3.62
CA TRP A 15 -15.06 -7.46 4.03
C TRP A 15 -14.46 -7.07 5.38
N LEU A 16 -14.56 -5.78 5.77
CA LEU A 16 -13.99 -5.26 7.01
C LEU A 16 -15.06 -4.59 7.88
N ALA A 17 -15.97 -5.40 8.40
CA ALA A 17 -17.08 -4.95 9.23
C ALA A 17 -16.62 -4.51 10.64
N THR A 18 -17.48 -3.73 11.30
CA THR A 18 -17.44 -3.52 12.76
C THR A 18 -17.87 -4.79 13.50
N GLU A 19 -17.70 -4.82 14.82
CA GLU A 19 -18.19 -5.94 15.65
C GLU A 19 -19.72 -6.09 15.56
N ALA A 20 -20.43 -5.01 15.29
CA ALA A 20 -21.88 -4.99 15.05
C ALA A 20 -22.27 -5.31 13.59
N GLY A 21 -21.32 -5.71 12.74
CA GLY A 21 -21.59 -6.08 11.33
C GLY A 21 -21.72 -4.90 10.35
N ASN A 22 -21.52 -3.66 10.80
CA ASN A 22 -21.70 -2.46 9.96
C ASN A 22 -20.42 -2.05 9.21
N THR A 23 -20.56 -1.24 8.16
CA THR A 23 -19.44 -0.59 7.47
C THR A 23 -18.66 0.34 8.39
N ARG A 24 -17.33 0.34 8.26
CA ARG A 24 -16.46 1.27 8.98
C ARG A 24 -16.39 2.62 8.28
N SER A 25 -16.45 3.71 9.04
CA SER A 25 -16.05 5.03 8.52
C SER A 25 -14.54 5.09 8.30
N LYS A 26 -14.06 6.06 7.52
CA LYS A 26 -12.62 6.30 7.31
C LYS A 26 -11.84 6.40 8.63
N LYS A 27 -12.42 7.11 9.61
CA LYS A 27 -11.82 7.29 10.94
C LYS A 27 -11.80 5.98 11.71
N SER A 28 -12.92 5.26 11.78
CA SER A 28 -12.99 4.02 12.55
C SER A 28 -12.15 2.90 11.95
N ALA A 29 -12.02 2.83 10.62
CA ALA A 29 -11.10 1.91 9.94
C ALA A 29 -9.64 2.20 10.30
N SER A 30 -9.23 3.47 10.30
CA SER A 30 -7.87 3.89 10.64
C SER A 30 -7.51 3.62 12.10
N GLN A 31 -8.45 3.89 13.01
CA GLN A 31 -8.30 3.60 14.44
C GLN A 31 -8.24 2.09 14.70
N TRP A 32 -9.13 1.32 14.08
CA TRP A 32 -9.12 -0.15 14.17
C TRP A 32 -7.78 -0.73 13.74
N PHE A 33 -7.27 -0.33 12.56
CA PHE A 33 -5.98 -0.83 12.06
C PHE A 33 -4.84 -0.49 13.02
N SER A 34 -4.79 0.76 13.50
CA SER A 34 -3.74 1.20 14.43
C SER A 34 -3.83 0.47 15.78
N GLY A 35 -5.04 0.17 16.24
CA GLY A 35 -5.28 -0.68 17.42
C GLY A 35 -4.78 -2.10 17.22
N LYS A 36 -5.04 -2.72 16.05
CA LYS A 36 -4.52 -4.06 15.72
C LYS A 36 -3.00 -4.08 15.61
N ALA A 37 -2.39 -3.06 15.00
CA ALA A 37 -0.92 -2.93 14.96
C ALA A 37 -0.31 -2.87 16.37
N ARG A 38 -0.91 -2.09 17.28
CA ARG A 38 -0.48 -2.03 18.69
C ARG A 38 -0.65 -3.36 19.40
N ALA A 39 -1.80 -4.02 19.23
CA ALA A 39 -2.06 -5.34 19.84
C ALA A 39 -1.08 -6.41 19.34
N ALA A 40 -0.57 -6.28 18.11
CA ALA A 40 0.47 -7.15 17.56
C ALA A 40 1.90 -6.78 18.02
N GLY A 41 2.07 -5.83 18.95
CA GLY A 41 3.38 -5.44 19.47
C GLY A 41 4.24 -4.61 18.49
N LEU A 42 3.64 -4.06 17.42
CA LEU A 42 4.38 -3.24 16.48
C LEU A 42 4.74 -1.88 17.09
N ALA A 43 5.90 -1.34 16.68
CA ALA A 43 6.35 -0.03 17.13
C ALA A 43 5.32 1.09 16.82
N PRO A 44 5.36 2.22 17.54
CA PRO A 44 4.45 3.34 17.31
C PRO A 44 4.46 3.87 15.87
N GLY A 45 3.32 4.38 15.40
CA GLY A 45 3.20 5.00 14.07
C GLY A 45 2.94 4.02 12.90
N ARG A 46 2.65 2.75 13.17
CA ARG A 46 2.39 1.70 12.16
C ARG A 46 0.91 1.75 11.74
N THR A 47 0.62 2.65 10.80
CA THR A 47 -0.74 2.96 10.34
C THR A 47 -1.04 2.37 8.97
N SER A 48 -2.31 2.26 8.61
CA SER A 48 -2.75 1.81 7.27
C SER A 48 -2.26 2.75 6.17
N HIS A 49 -2.30 4.07 6.40
CA HIS A 49 -1.76 5.05 5.47
C HIS A 49 -0.24 4.90 5.31
N GLY A 50 0.47 4.69 6.41
CA GLY A 50 1.91 4.38 6.41
C GLY A 50 2.22 3.14 5.58
N LEU A 51 1.47 2.05 5.76
CA LEU A 51 1.65 0.82 4.99
C LEU A 51 1.45 1.03 3.48
N ARG A 52 0.37 1.73 3.09
CA ARG A 52 0.11 2.08 1.68
C ARG A 52 1.25 2.91 1.09
N LYS A 53 1.76 3.90 1.84
CA LYS A 53 2.92 4.70 1.45
C LYS A 53 4.18 3.86 1.28
N SER A 54 4.49 3.00 2.26
CA SER A 54 5.66 2.12 2.21
C SER A 54 5.63 1.18 1.01
N ARG A 55 4.45 0.70 0.60
CA ARG A 55 4.34 -0.16 -0.59
C ARG A 55 4.66 0.59 -1.89
N MET A 56 4.24 1.86 -2.02
CA MET A 56 4.62 2.69 -3.16
C MET A 56 6.12 2.98 -3.19
N ILE A 57 6.74 3.21 -2.02
CA ILE A 57 8.20 3.38 -1.92
C ILE A 57 8.92 2.10 -2.37
N LEU A 58 8.48 0.93 -1.90
CA LEU A 58 9.04 -0.34 -2.31
C LEU A 58 8.92 -0.59 -3.82
N HIS A 59 7.79 -0.23 -4.42
CA HIS A 59 7.64 -0.30 -5.88
C HIS A 59 8.63 0.61 -6.61
N ALA A 60 8.83 1.84 -6.13
CA ALA A 60 9.82 2.75 -6.68
C ALA A 60 11.26 2.21 -6.54
N GLU A 61 11.61 1.64 -5.38
CA GLU A 61 12.92 1.01 -5.14
C GLU A 61 13.18 -0.17 -6.09
N ASN A 62 12.13 -0.93 -6.40
CA ASN A 62 12.17 -2.01 -7.38
C ASN A 62 12.11 -1.53 -8.85
N GLY A 63 12.21 -0.22 -9.10
CA GLY A 63 12.28 0.34 -10.45
C GLY A 63 10.94 0.52 -11.16
N ALA A 64 9.81 0.43 -10.44
CA ALA A 64 8.52 0.75 -11.04
C ALA A 64 8.43 2.25 -11.38
N SER A 65 7.93 2.55 -12.58
CA SER A 65 7.65 3.92 -13.00
C SER A 65 6.52 4.57 -12.19
N SER A 66 6.49 5.91 -12.16
CA SER A 66 5.42 6.66 -11.51
C SER A 66 4.02 6.23 -11.97
N LYS A 67 3.85 5.89 -13.27
CA LYS A 67 2.56 5.46 -13.84
C LYS A 67 2.15 4.07 -13.36
N GLN A 68 3.09 3.12 -13.25
CA GLN A 68 2.82 1.78 -12.71
C GLN A 68 2.40 1.87 -11.23
N ILE A 69 3.10 2.70 -10.45
CA ILE A 69 2.76 2.92 -9.04
C ILE A 69 1.39 3.61 -8.93
N ALA A 70 1.09 4.58 -9.80
CA ALA A 70 -0.20 5.28 -9.81
C ALA A 70 -1.36 4.34 -10.15
N ALA A 71 -1.20 3.49 -11.17
CA ALA A 71 -2.18 2.48 -11.54
C ALA A 71 -2.44 1.49 -10.39
N TRP A 72 -1.36 1.01 -9.74
CA TRP A 72 -1.50 0.08 -8.62
C TRP A 72 -2.15 0.73 -7.38
N SER A 73 -1.77 1.97 -7.07
CA SER A 73 -2.26 2.66 -5.88
C SER A 73 -3.60 3.37 -6.10
N GLY A 74 -4.04 3.59 -7.34
CA GLY A 74 -5.21 4.38 -7.66
C GLY A 74 -5.02 5.88 -7.42
N HIS A 75 -3.83 6.42 -7.72
CA HIS A 75 -3.63 7.88 -7.70
C HIS A 75 -3.95 8.47 -9.08
N GLU A 76 -4.74 9.53 -9.09
CA GLU A 76 -5.00 10.33 -10.30
C GLU A 76 -3.83 11.26 -10.64
N THR A 77 -3.11 11.74 -9.62
CA THR A 77 -1.99 12.66 -9.80
C THR A 77 -0.66 12.02 -9.40
N LEU A 78 0.40 12.39 -10.12
CA LEU A 78 1.74 11.79 -9.95
C LEU A 78 2.61 12.51 -8.93
N LYS A 79 2.27 13.74 -8.52
CA LYS A 79 3.13 14.61 -7.68
C LYS A 79 3.68 13.92 -6.43
N GLY A 80 2.84 13.15 -5.73
CA GLY A 80 3.27 12.40 -4.54
C GLY A 80 4.15 11.19 -4.86
N ILE A 81 3.87 10.53 -5.98
CA ILE A 81 4.57 9.30 -6.43
C ILE A 81 5.96 9.64 -6.97
N GLU A 82 6.08 10.72 -7.73
CA GLU A 82 7.35 11.21 -8.28
C GLU A 82 8.39 11.49 -7.18
N ARG A 83 7.94 11.89 -5.98
CA ARG A 83 8.82 12.05 -4.82
C ARG A 83 9.46 10.71 -4.43
N TYR A 84 8.70 9.62 -4.45
CA TYR A 84 9.20 8.29 -4.10
C TYR A 84 10.15 7.75 -5.16
N VAL A 85 9.78 7.88 -6.43
CA VAL A 85 10.60 7.48 -7.58
C VAL A 85 11.93 8.23 -7.58
N ARG A 86 11.91 9.57 -7.51
CA ARG A 86 13.13 10.40 -7.43
C ARG A 86 14.02 10.03 -6.24
N SER A 87 13.44 9.68 -5.10
CA SER A 87 14.18 9.26 -3.92
C SER A 87 14.86 7.90 -4.13
N ALA A 88 14.18 6.95 -4.76
CA ALA A 88 14.73 5.65 -5.12
C ALA A 88 15.84 5.80 -6.17
N ASP A 89 15.61 6.59 -7.22
CA ASP A 89 16.58 6.86 -8.28
C ASP A 89 17.86 7.48 -7.71
N ARG A 90 17.73 8.47 -6.83
CA ARG A 90 18.90 9.08 -6.16
C ARG A 90 19.73 8.06 -5.40
N ARG A 91 19.09 7.08 -4.73
CA ARG A 91 19.82 5.99 -4.06
C ARG A 91 20.50 5.06 -5.06
N ARG A 92 19.83 4.74 -6.16
CA ARG A 92 20.37 3.89 -7.24
C ARG A 92 21.58 4.51 -7.94
N LEU A 93 21.60 5.84 -8.07
CA LEU A 93 22.76 6.56 -8.63
C LEU A 93 24.01 6.49 -7.75
N LEU A 94 23.87 6.14 -6.46
CA LEU A 94 24.99 5.98 -5.54
C LEU A 94 25.53 4.54 -5.49
N THR A 95 24.82 3.57 -6.09
CA THR A 95 25.39 2.24 -6.33
C THR A 95 26.30 2.28 -7.56
N PRO A 96 27.39 1.48 -7.63
CA PRO A 96 28.33 1.50 -8.74
C PRO A 96 27.59 1.51 -10.06
N SER A 97 27.86 2.53 -10.85
CA SER A 97 27.09 2.78 -12.05
C SER A 97 27.27 1.60 -13.02
N VAL A 98 26.24 1.25 -13.79
CA VAL A 98 26.41 0.37 -14.96
C VAL A 98 27.43 0.98 -15.94
N LEU A 99 27.57 2.32 -15.93
CA LEU A 99 28.63 3.02 -16.68
C LEU A 99 30.04 2.73 -16.12
N GLU A 100 30.17 2.48 -14.83
CA GLU A 100 31.45 2.15 -14.19
C GLU A 100 31.78 0.65 -14.27
N THR A 101 30.76 -0.21 -14.17
CA THR A 101 30.95 -1.65 -14.06
C THR A 101 30.75 -2.40 -15.38
N GLY A 102 30.09 -1.79 -16.37
CA GLY A 102 29.79 -2.41 -17.68
C GLY A 102 28.87 -3.63 -17.61
N LYS A 103 28.32 -3.95 -16.43
CA LYS A 103 27.53 -5.16 -16.21
C LYS A 103 26.08 -4.78 -15.99
N PHE A 104 25.24 -5.17 -16.95
CA PHE A 104 23.81 -5.30 -16.73
C PHE A 104 23.59 -6.67 -16.11
N LEU A 105 23.07 -6.73 -14.88
CA LEU A 105 22.29 -7.82 -14.27
C LEU A 105 22.04 -7.52 -12.78
#